data_AF-A0AA43J990-F1
#
_entry.id   AF-A0AA43J990-F1
#
_cell.length_a   1.000
_cell.length_b   1.000
_cell.length_c   1.000
_cell.angle_alpha   90.00
_cell.angle_beta   90.00
_cell.angle_gamma   90.00
#
_symmetry.space_group_name_H-M   'P 1'
#
loop_
_entity.id
_entity.type
_entity.pdbx_description
1 polymer ?
#
loop_
_entity_poly.entity_id
_entity_poly.type
_entity_poly.pdbx_seq_one_letter_code
_entity_poly.pdbx_strand_id
1 'polypeptide(L)'
;MASPSPEQIIESQRQDWNRVAGGWERWDRFFGEQMAFLNHRLVGDARLRAGLRVLDLGSGTGYPALLTAQTVGASGSVIGIDLV
;
A
#
# COMPACT_ATOMS: atom_id res chain seq x y z
N MET A 1 -16.44 9.32 29.16
CA MET A 1 -15.11 8.71 29.03
C MET A 1 -14.26 9.63 28.18
N ALA A 2 -12.98 9.84 28.52
CA ALA A 2 -12.08 10.63 27.67
C ALA A 2 -11.84 9.89 26.34
N SER A 3 -11.74 10.64 25.24
CA SER A 3 -11.34 10.06 23.94
C SER A 3 -9.86 9.64 23.99
N PRO A 4 -9.48 8.58 23.27
CA PRO A 4 -8.08 8.14 23.22
C PRO A 4 -7.18 9.24 22.62
N SER A 5 -5.92 9.29 23.08
CA SER A 5 -4.92 10.18 22.48
C SER A 5 -4.52 9.70 21.08
N PRO A 6 -3.93 10.57 20.24
CA PRO A 6 -3.41 10.17 18.93
C PRO A 6 -2.43 8.99 19.01
N GLU A 7 -1.57 8.96 20.02
CA GLU A 7 -0.59 7.89 20.23
C GLU A 7 -1.29 6.56 20.55
N GLN A 8 -2.35 6.59 21.36
CA GLN A 8 -3.15 5.41 21.68
C GLN A 8 -3.89 4.87 20.45
N ILE A 9 -4.38 5.76 19.57
CA ILE A 9 -5.02 5.37 18.31
C ILE A 9 -3.99 4.70 17.39
N ILE A 10 -2.82 5.30 17.21
CA ILE A 10 -1.76 4.76 16.34
C ILE A 10 -1.30 3.38 16.83
N GLU A 11 -1.09 3.23 18.13
CA GLU A 11 -0.67 1.95 18.71
C GLU A 11 -1.74 0.87 18.56
N SER A 12 -3.02 1.21 18.79
CA SER A 12 -4.12 0.27 18.54
C SER A 12 -4.18 -0.16 17.07
N GLN A 13 -4.06 0.79 16.13
CA GLN A 13 -4.04 0.49 14.70
C GLN A 13 -2.85 -0.41 14.33
N ARG A 14 -1.65 -0.14 14.87
CA ARG A 14 -0.47 -0.97 14.64
C ARG A 14 -0.69 -2.41 15.10
N GLN A 15 -1.29 -2.59 16.28
CA GLN A 15 -1.58 -3.92 16.82
C GLN A 15 -2.62 -4.66 15.97
N ASP A 16 -3.69 -3.97 15.57
CA ASP A 16 -4.74 -4.55 14.73
C ASP A 16 -4.21 -4.97 13.35
N TRP A 17 -3.42 -4.10 12.70
CA TRP A 17 -2.82 -4.41 11.39
C TRP A 17 -1.80 -5.56 11.48
N ASN A 18 -0.94 -5.57 12.51
CA ASN A 18 -0.01 -6.67 12.74
C ASN A 18 -0.75 -8.01 12.92
N ARG A 19 -1.88 -8.00 13.63
CA ARG A 19 -2.68 -9.20 13.88
C ARG A 19 -3.23 -9.81 12.59
N VAL A 20 -3.59 -8.99 11.61
CA VAL A 20 -4.18 -9.44 10.34
C VAL A 20 -3.19 -9.56 9.19
N ALA A 21 -1.96 -9.05 9.34
CA ALA A 21 -0.92 -9.03 8.30
C ALA A 21 -0.68 -10.41 7.67
N GLY A 22 -0.54 -11.47 8.49
CA GLY A 22 -0.35 -12.83 7.97
C GLY A 22 -1.53 -13.35 7.11
N GLY A 23 -2.73 -12.78 7.27
CA GLY A 23 -3.87 -13.05 6.41
C GLY A 23 -3.69 -12.50 5.00
N TRP A 24 -3.10 -11.31 4.87
CA TRP A 24 -2.78 -10.70 3.58
C TRP A 24 -1.75 -11.54 2.82
N GLU A 25 -0.70 -12.00 3.50
CA GLU A 25 0.29 -12.90 2.91
C GLU A 25 -0.33 -14.23 2.46
N ARG A 26 -1.17 -14.84 3.30
CA ARG A 26 -1.81 -16.13 2.98
C ARG A 26 -2.67 -16.07 1.72
N TRP A 27 -3.33 -14.95 1.47
CA TRP A 27 -4.24 -14.76 0.35
C TRP A 27 -3.64 -13.93 -0.78
N ASP A 28 -2.33 -13.71 -0.74
CA ASP A 28 -1.63 -12.78 -1.61
C ASP A 28 -1.91 -13.04 -3.10
N ARG A 29 -1.77 -14.30 -3.51
CA ARG A 29 -2.06 -14.73 -4.88
C ARG A 29 -3.50 -14.49 -5.29
N PHE A 30 -4.47 -14.72 -4.40
CA PHE A 30 -5.88 -14.50 -4.71
C PHE A 30 -6.16 -13.01 -4.94
N PHE A 31 -5.63 -12.13 -4.08
CA PHE A 31 -5.79 -10.69 -4.25
C PHE A 31 -5.03 -10.18 -5.48
N GLY A 32 -3.81 -10.66 -5.70
CA GLY A 32 -3.01 -10.33 -6.88
C GLY A 32 -3.70 -10.69 -8.18
N GLU A 33 -4.36 -11.85 -8.27
CA GLU A 33 -5.09 -12.28 -9.48
C GLU A 33 -6.44 -11.59 -9.62
N GLN A 34 -7.24 -11.52 -8.55
CA GLN A 34 -8.66 -11.13 -8.64
C GLN A 34 -8.89 -9.62 -8.47
N MET A 35 -7.99 -8.93 -7.77
CA MET A 35 -8.11 -7.49 -7.49
C MET A 35 -7.10 -6.64 -8.28
N ALA A 36 -6.33 -7.22 -9.20
CA ALA A 36 -5.35 -6.51 -10.02
C ALA A 36 -5.95 -5.26 -10.70
N PHE A 37 -7.20 -5.37 -11.18
CA PHE A 37 -7.88 -4.29 -11.90
C PHE A 37 -8.02 -3.01 -11.06
N LEU A 38 -8.15 -3.12 -9.74
CA LEU A 38 -8.22 -1.96 -8.84
C LEU A 38 -6.90 -1.21 -8.83
N ASN A 39 -5.77 -1.94 -8.75
CA ASN A 39 -4.44 -1.35 -8.78
C ASN A 39 -4.17 -0.65 -10.12
N HIS A 40 -4.56 -1.28 -11.24
CA HIS A 40 -4.45 -0.67 -12.56
C HIS A 40 -5.30 0.60 -12.70
N ARG A 41 -6.52 0.59 -12.16
CA ARG A 41 -7.40 1.77 -12.17
C ARG A 41 -6.79 2.91 -11.35
N LEU A 42 -6.31 2.62 -10.14
CA LEU A 42 -5.67 3.59 -9.24
C LEU A 42 -4.44 4.24 -9.90
N VAL A 43 -3.53 3.43 -10.43
CA VAL A 43 -2.33 3.90 -11.13
C VAL A 43 -2.67 4.76 -12.36
N GLY A 44 -3.66 4.33 -13.13
CA GLY A 44 -4.15 5.07 -14.29
C GLY A 44 -4.77 6.42 -13.93
N ASP A 45 -5.63 6.46 -12.90
CA ASP A 45 -6.27 7.70 -12.44
C ASP A 45 -5.28 8.68 -11.81
N ALA A 46 -4.25 8.18 -11.13
CA ALA A 46 -3.14 8.97 -10.64
C ALA A 46 -2.26 9.54 -11.77
N ARG A 47 -2.50 9.15 -13.03
CA ARG A 47 -1.77 9.61 -14.23
C ARG A 47 -0.26 9.45 -14.09
N LEU A 48 0.15 8.33 -13.48
CA LEU A 48 1.55 8.01 -13.30
C LEU A 48 2.24 7.85 -14.65
N ARG A 49 3.49 8.29 -14.72
CA ARG A 49 4.29 8.29 -15.94
C ARG A 49 5.77 8.10 -15.62
N ALA A 50 6.53 7.73 -16.65
CA ALA A 50 7.97 7.53 -16.54
C ALA A 50 8.67 8.73 -15.87
N GLY A 51 9.63 8.45 -14.99
CA GLY A 51 10.46 9.47 -14.33
C GLY A 51 9.88 10.08 -13.05
N LEU A 52 8.65 9.73 -12.66
CA LEU A 52 8.06 10.27 -11.43
C LEU A 52 8.64 9.61 -10.17
N ARG A 53 8.68 10.40 -9.08
CA ARG A 53 8.97 9.94 -7.72
C ARG A 53 7.65 9.87 -6.96
N VAL A 54 7.29 8.69 -6.47
CA VAL A 54 5.98 8.42 -5.86
C VAL A 54 6.17 7.93 -4.42
N LEU A 55 5.28 8.38 -3.53
CA LEU A 55 5.15 7.88 -2.17
C LEU A 55 3.82 7.13 -2.05
N ASP A 56 3.89 5.85 -1.74
CA ASP A 56 2.73 5.00 -1.43
C ASP A 56 2.57 4.91 0.09
N LEU A 57 1.47 5.44 0.62
CA LEU A 57 1.18 5.54 2.05
C LEU A 57 0.17 4.45 2.45
N GLY A 58 0.57 3.57 3.37
CA GLY A 58 -0.20 2.36 3.67
C GLY A 58 0.04 1.30 2.58
N SER A 59 1.30 1.13 2.18
CA SER A 59 1.66 0.28 1.04
C SER A 59 1.35 -1.21 1.26
N GLY A 60 1.20 -1.65 2.51
CA GLY A 60 0.96 -3.03 2.90
C GLY A 60 1.96 -3.98 2.23
N THR A 61 1.43 -5.01 1.57
CA THR A 61 2.21 -5.98 0.79
C THR A 61 2.77 -5.43 -0.53
N GLY A 62 2.36 -4.22 -0.93
CA GLY A 62 2.99 -3.45 -2.01
C GLY A 62 2.36 -3.57 -3.40
N TYR A 63 1.14 -4.12 -3.56
CA TYR A 63 0.57 -4.28 -4.92
C TYR A 63 0.51 -2.97 -5.72
N PRO A 64 0.01 -1.84 -5.17
CA PRO A 64 -0.01 -0.58 -5.91
C PRO A 64 1.40 -0.04 -6.13
N ALA A 65 2.27 -0.11 -5.12
CA ALA A 65 3.67 0.34 -5.21
C ALA A 65 4.46 -0.38 -6.31
N LEU A 66 4.32 -1.70 -6.43
CA LEU A 66 5.03 -2.50 -7.43
C LEU A 66 4.55 -2.19 -8.85
N LEU A 67 3.24 -2.04 -9.06
CA LEU A 67 2.70 -1.63 -10.36
C LEU A 67 3.08 -0.19 -10.71
N THR A 68 3.10 0.69 -9.72
CA THR A 68 3.59 2.07 -9.85
C THR A 68 5.06 2.07 -10.26
N ALA A 69 5.90 1.23 -9.65
CA ALA A 69 7.33 1.13 -9.96
C ALA A 69 7.55 0.72 -11.43
N GLN A 70 6.75 -0.22 -11.95
CA GLN A 70 6.76 -0.58 -13.36
C GLN A 70 6.37 0.60 -14.26
N THR A 71 5.38 1.39 -13.84
CA THR A 71 4.85 2.53 -14.62
C THR A 71 5.83 3.71 -14.67
N VAL A 72 6.50 4.02 -13.57
CA VAL A 72 7.48 5.13 -13.52
C VAL A 72 8.83 4.75 -14.12
N GLY A 73 9.09 3.45 -14.29
CA GLY A 73 10.25 2.92 -14.99
C GLY A 73 11.60 3.27 -14.34
N ALA A 74 12.68 2.96 -15.04
CA ALA A 74 14.05 3.08 -14.52
C ALA A 74 14.49 4.52 -14.19
N SER A 75 13.82 5.54 -14.74
CA SER A 75 14.10 6.95 -14.44
C SER A 75 13.27 7.49 -13.27
N GLY A 76 12.31 6.72 -12.76
CA GLY A 76 11.48 7.08 -11.62
C GLY A 76 11.82 6.28 -10.37
N SER A 77 11.07 6.52 -9.30
CA SER A 77 11.20 5.73 -8.07
C SER A 77 9.91 5.73 -7.26
N VAL A 78 9.74 4.70 -6.44
CA VAL A 78 8.61 4.54 -5.52
C VAL A 78 9.15 4.25 -4.14
N ILE A 79 8.63 4.97 -3.15
CA ILE A 79 8.84 4.67 -1.73
C ILE A 79 7.50 4.18 -1.19
N GLY A 80 7.44 2.94 -0.71
CA GLY A 80 6.33 2.44 0.06
C GLY A 80 6.62 2.62 1.55
N ILE A 81 5.64 3.11 2.31
CA ILE A 81 5.69 3.12 3.76
C ILE A 81 4.37 2.56 4.30
N ASP A 82 4.48 1.73 5.33
CA ASP A 82 3.35 1.21 6.06
C ASP A 82 3.57 1.37 7.56
N LEU A 83 2.48 1.27 8.31
CA LEU A 83 2.52 1.27 9.76
C LEU A 83 3.11 -0.03 10.32
N VAL A 84 2.98 -1.16 9.60
CA VAL A 84 3.40 -2.49 10.06
C VAL A 84 4.43 -3.16 9.14
#